data_AF-A0A0A3IPE4-F1
#
_entry.id   AF-A0A0A3IPE4-F1
#
_cell.length_a   1.000
_cell.length_b   1.000
_cell.length_c   1.000
_cell.angle_alpha   90.00
_cell.angle_beta   90.00
_cell.angle_gamma   90.00
#
_symmetry.space_group_name_H-M   'P 1'
#
loop_
_entity.id
_entity.type
_entity.pdbx_description
1 polymer ?
#
loop_
_entity_poly.entity_id
_entity_poly.type
_entity_poly.pdbx_seq_one_letter_code
_entity_poly.pdbx_strand_id
1 'polypeptide(L)'
;VAGAARDAGKAVDKGTVKDVTFKKGYDTHLTEVEGFKAKPNIGIKGGHNLENFEQLILDNFGNQVKDINQAVTKTPHPDISGIYEVKYKLPVYDGLSKENGGKGNFTGQWKEYKNPKTVYDPKVFSDEQILKLGREAMEEGISNNRIIQGGDRSPSNMVEGYVNVNGKRLEFMGFRYKNTGEISNFFPVLD
;
A
#
# COMPACT_ATOMS: atom_id res chain seq x y z
N VAL A 1 20.31 -48.90 -39.24
CA VAL A 1 20.80 -48.18 -38.04
C VAL A 1 19.84 -47.04 -37.78
N ALA A 2 19.27 -47.02 -36.57
CA ALA A 2 18.26 -46.09 -36.11
C ALA A 2 18.77 -44.64 -36.06
N GLY A 3 17.83 -43.70 -36.13
CA GLY A 3 18.06 -42.28 -36.30
C GLY A 3 18.59 -41.52 -35.10
N ALA A 4 18.89 -40.25 -35.37
CA ALA A 4 19.02 -39.19 -34.36
C ALA A 4 18.54 -37.89 -35.02
N ALA A 5 17.26 -37.60 -34.87
CA ALA A 5 16.72 -36.27 -35.09
C ALA A 5 17.32 -35.34 -34.03
N ARG A 6 17.85 -34.20 -34.49
CA ARG A 6 18.39 -33.15 -33.62
C ARG A 6 17.23 -32.48 -32.90
N ASP A 7 17.28 -32.59 -31.57
CA ASP A 7 16.37 -31.99 -30.61
C ASP A 7 16.32 -30.47 -30.82
N ALA A 8 15.19 -30.00 -31.32
CA ALA A 8 14.87 -28.58 -31.40
C ALA A 8 14.57 -28.12 -29.97
N GLY A 9 15.39 -27.19 -29.47
CA GLY A 9 15.23 -26.59 -28.15
C GLY A 9 13.77 -26.16 -27.94
N LYS A 10 13.10 -26.87 -27.02
CA LYS A 10 11.76 -26.52 -26.54
C LYS A 10 11.76 -25.06 -26.11
N ALA A 11 11.01 -24.25 -26.83
CA ALA A 11 10.53 -22.98 -26.31
C ALA A 11 9.82 -23.29 -24.98
N VAL A 12 10.31 -22.67 -23.91
CA VAL A 12 9.63 -22.68 -22.62
C VAL A 12 8.30 -22.00 -22.84
N ASP A 13 7.21 -22.75 -22.75
CA ASP A 13 5.86 -22.21 -22.64
C ASP A 13 5.88 -21.18 -21.52
N LYS A 14 5.83 -19.89 -21.90
CA LYS A 14 5.43 -18.83 -20.98
C LYS A 14 3.98 -19.11 -20.65
N GLY A 15 3.78 -19.92 -19.60
CA GLY A 15 2.47 -20.24 -19.07
C GLY A 15 1.67 -18.95 -18.98
N THR A 16 0.58 -18.92 -19.73
CA THR A 16 -0.43 -17.87 -19.69
C THR A 16 -0.73 -17.58 -18.23
N VAL A 17 -0.37 -16.39 -17.77
CA VAL A 17 -0.74 -15.89 -16.45
C VAL A 17 -2.26 -15.92 -16.43
N LYS A 18 -2.83 -16.79 -15.60
CA LYS A 18 -4.27 -16.75 -15.32
C LYS A 18 -4.61 -15.32 -14.93
N ASP A 19 -5.63 -14.74 -15.54
CA ASP A 19 -6.09 -13.38 -15.29
C ASP A 19 -6.03 -13.07 -13.78
N VAL A 20 -5.20 -12.09 -13.39
CA VAL A 20 -5.16 -11.65 -12.01
C VAL A 20 -6.47 -10.96 -11.71
N THR A 21 -7.23 -11.52 -10.77
CA THR A 21 -8.51 -10.95 -10.36
C THR A 21 -8.29 -9.97 -9.22
N PHE A 22 -8.94 -8.82 -9.30
CA PHE A 22 -8.91 -7.80 -8.26
C PHE A 22 -10.28 -7.71 -7.60
N LYS A 23 -10.32 -7.74 -6.28
CA LYS A 23 -11.57 -7.60 -5.53
C LYS A 23 -12.14 -6.19 -5.75
N LYS A 24 -13.47 -6.07 -5.87
CA LYS A 24 -14.15 -4.75 -5.88
C LYS A 24 -13.70 -3.86 -4.71
N GLY A 25 -13.27 -2.63 -5.01
CA GLY A 25 -12.75 -1.66 -4.04
C GLY A 25 -11.27 -1.82 -3.67
N TYR A 26 -10.51 -2.65 -4.39
CA TYR A 26 -9.05 -2.74 -4.19
C TYR A 26 -8.34 -1.41 -4.48
N ASP A 27 -8.90 -0.65 -5.42
CA ASP A 27 -8.43 0.62 -5.95
C ASP A 27 -8.60 1.74 -4.93
N THR A 28 -9.78 1.83 -4.31
CA THR A 28 -10.05 2.82 -3.26
C THR A 28 -9.14 2.64 -2.05
N HIS A 29 -8.66 1.42 -1.76
CA HIS A 29 -7.72 1.20 -0.65
C HIS A 29 -6.39 1.95 -0.87
N LEU A 30 -5.93 2.06 -2.11
CA LEU A 30 -4.70 2.75 -2.44
C LEU A 30 -4.89 4.27 -2.33
N THR A 31 -6.00 4.80 -2.84
CA THR A 31 -6.22 6.25 -2.96
C THR A 31 -6.88 6.84 -1.70
N GLU A 32 -7.98 6.25 -1.23
CA GLU A 32 -8.84 6.79 -0.19
C GLU A 32 -8.46 6.30 1.21
N VAL A 33 -8.77 7.11 2.22
CA VAL A 33 -8.73 6.67 3.61
C VAL A 33 -10.00 5.90 3.94
N GLU A 34 -9.88 4.59 4.17
CA GLU A 34 -11.00 3.73 4.55
C GLU A 34 -11.37 3.81 6.04
N GLY A 35 -10.45 4.34 6.86
CA GLY A 35 -10.75 4.63 8.24
C GLY A 35 -9.53 4.70 9.13
N PHE A 36 -9.80 4.85 10.42
CA PHE A 36 -8.79 5.06 11.45
C PHE A 36 -9.07 4.19 12.66
N LYS A 37 -8.01 3.57 13.21
CA LYS A 37 -8.04 2.91 14.52
C LYS A 37 -6.89 3.44 15.36
N ALA A 38 -7.20 3.92 16.57
CA ALA A 38 -6.22 4.43 17.55
C ALA A 38 -5.36 3.33 18.21
N LYS A 39 -5.02 2.28 17.46
CA LYS A 39 -4.10 1.19 17.81
C LYS A 39 -2.74 1.44 17.13
N PRO A 40 -1.61 1.40 17.86
CA PRO A 40 -0.29 1.77 17.31
C PRO A 40 0.15 0.99 16.06
N ASN A 41 -0.32 -0.24 15.88
CA ASN A 41 0.03 -1.10 14.75
C ASN A 41 -0.98 -1.06 13.59
N ILE A 42 -2.05 -0.25 13.69
CA ILE A 42 -3.08 -0.14 12.63
C ILE A 42 -3.15 1.28 12.10
N GLY A 43 -3.46 2.25 12.97
CA GLY A 43 -3.57 3.64 12.56
C GLY A 43 -4.56 3.89 11.42
N ILE A 44 -4.10 4.63 10.41
CA ILE A 44 -4.88 5.02 9.23
C ILE A 44 -4.83 3.88 8.21
N LYS A 45 -6.01 3.39 7.80
CA LYS A 45 -6.18 2.31 6.83
C LYS A 45 -6.39 2.88 5.42
N GLY A 46 -5.80 2.23 4.43
CA GLY A 46 -5.69 2.79 3.08
C GLY A 46 -4.92 4.11 3.09
N GLY A 47 -5.31 5.01 2.20
CA GLY A 47 -4.83 6.39 2.14
C GLY A 47 -3.36 6.47 1.77
N HIS A 48 -2.95 5.79 0.69
CA HIS A 48 -1.60 5.88 0.15
C HIS A 48 -1.44 7.08 -0.79
N ASN A 49 -2.51 7.79 -1.15
CA ASN A 49 -2.41 9.14 -1.70
C ASN A 49 -2.00 10.12 -0.59
N LEU A 50 -0.88 10.83 -0.78
CA LEU A 50 -0.30 11.74 0.19
C LEU A 50 -1.27 12.86 0.60
N GLU A 51 -1.99 13.46 -0.36
CA GLU A 51 -2.93 14.54 -0.07
C GLU A 51 -4.12 14.04 0.74
N ASN A 52 -4.70 12.89 0.37
CA ASN A 52 -5.80 12.29 1.14
C ASN A 52 -5.37 11.91 2.56
N PHE A 53 -4.15 11.38 2.71
CA PHE A 53 -3.58 11.04 4.01
C PHE A 53 -3.43 12.27 4.92
N GLU A 54 -2.84 13.34 4.40
CA GLU A 54 -2.61 14.57 5.15
C GLU A 54 -3.92 15.31 5.46
N GLN A 55 -4.84 15.36 4.49
CA GLN A 55 -6.14 15.99 4.64
C GLN A 55 -6.95 15.31 5.74
N LEU A 56 -6.95 13.97 5.82
CA LEU A 56 -7.59 13.25 6.93
C LEU A 56 -7.06 13.75 8.27
N ILE A 57 -5.73 13.91 8.41
CA ILE A 57 -5.12 14.36 9.65
C ILE A 57 -5.57 15.78 9.98
N LEU A 58 -5.53 16.70 9.02
CA LEU A 58 -5.92 18.09 9.22
C LEU A 58 -7.41 18.23 9.53
N ASP A 59 -8.29 17.51 8.84
CA ASP A 59 -9.73 17.57 9.08
C ASP A 59 -10.11 17.00 10.45
N ASN A 60 -9.42 15.95 10.89
CA ASN A 60 -9.75 15.27 12.13
C ASN A 60 -9.02 15.83 13.35
N PHE A 61 -7.86 16.42 13.16
CA PHE A 61 -6.98 16.81 14.24
C PHE A 61 -6.48 18.25 14.12
N GLY A 62 -7.05 19.03 13.19
CA GLY A 62 -6.64 20.41 12.89
C GLY A 62 -6.81 21.41 14.03
N ASN A 63 -7.51 21.05 15.09
CA ASN A 63 -7.51 21.80 16.35
C ASN A 63 -6.14 21.75 17.07
N GLN A 64 -5.38 20.65 16.91
CA GLN A 64 -4.05 20.44 17.49
C GLN A 64 -2.93 20.40 16.45
N VAL A 65 -3.17 19.82 15.28
CA VAL A 65 -2.24 19.74 14.14
C VAL A 65 -2.47 20.97 13.25
N LYS A 66 -1.72 22.04 13.50
CA LYS A 66 -1.81 23.28 12.71
C LYS A 66 -0.88 23.29 11.50
N ASP A 67 0.19 22.52 11.60
CA ASP A 67 1.11 22.23 10.52
C ASP A 67 1.26 20.71 10.44
N ILE A 68 1.13 20.16 9.24
CA ILE A 68 1.23 18.72 9.02
C ILE A 68 2.59 18.16 9.48
N ASN A 69 3.66 18.96 9.43
CA ASN A 69 5.00 18.58 9.90
C ASN A 69 5.06 18.34 11.42
N GLN A 70 4.05 18.77 12.20
CA GLN A 70 3.93 18.41 13.61
C GLN A 70 3.55 16.93 13.80
N ALA A 71 2.82 16.37 12.84
CA ALA A 71 2.26 15.03 12.88
C ALA A 71 2.99 14.03 11.98
N VAL A 72 3.64 14.50 10.91
CA VAL A 72 4.17 13.66 9.83
C VAL A 72 5.66 13.95 9.58
N THR A 73 6.43 12.89 9.37
CA THR A 73 7.80 12.95 8.85
C THR A 73 7.89 12.05 7.63
N LYS A 74 8.42 12.58 6.53
CA LYS A 74 8.53 11.89 5.23
C LYS A 74 9.98 11.51 4.96
N THR A 75 10.21 10.26 4.56
CA THR A 75 11.48 9.77 4.02
C THR A 75 11.26 9.47 2.53
N PRO A 76 11.94 10.14 1.59
CA PRO A 76 11.75 9.88 0.16
C PRO A 76 12.32 8.52 -0.24
N HIS A 77 11.69 7.88 -1.23
CA HIS A 77 12.28 6.73 -1.92
C HIS A 77 13.60 7.14 -2.58
N PRO A 78 14.67 6.31 -2.51
CA PRO A 78 16.01 6.68 -2.95
C PRO A 78 16.10 7.05 -4.45
N ASP A 79 15.42 6.28 -5.31
CA ASP A 79 15.50 6.46 -6.77
C ASP A 79 14.25 7.04 -7.45
N ILE A 80 13.10 7.07 -6.78
CA ILE A 80 11.80 7.37 -7.40
C ILE A 80 11.15 8.54 -6.68
N SER A 81 11.18 9.70 -7.33
CA SER A 81 10.52 10.91 -6.80
C SER A 81 9.03 10.67 -6.62
N GLY A 82 8.44 11.31 -5.61
CA GLY A 82 7.01 11.23 -5.35
C GLY A 82 6.57 9.99 -4.58
N ILE A 83 7.45 9.07 -4.19
CA ILE A 83 7.15 7.99 -3.23
C ILE A 83 7.84 8.28 -1.90
N TYR A 84 7.12 8.14 -0.79
CA TYR A 84 7.62 8.45 0.55
C TYR A 84 7.20 7.41 1.56
N GLU A 85 8.09 7.07 2.49
CA GLU A 85 7.71 6.46 3.76
C GLU A 85 7.30 7.57 4.74
N VAL A 86 6.14 7.41 5.37
CA VAL A 86 5.58 8.34 6.36
C VAL A 86 5.58 7.69 7.73
N LYS A 87 6.35 8.27 8.65
CA LYS A 87 6.19 8.10 10.09
C LYS A 87 5.27 9.19 10.61
N TYR A 88 4.34 8.83 11.48
CA TYR A 88 3.38 9.80 11.96
C TYR A 88 2.91 9.55 13.40
N LYS A 89 2.44 10.63 14.02
CA LYS A 89 1.85 10.64 15.35
C LYS A 89 0.58 11.48 15.36
N LEU A 90 -0.39 11.10 16.18
CA LEU A 90 -1.67 11.80 16.29
C LEU A 90 -1.95 12.22 17.74
N PRO A 91 -2.64 13.35 17.97
CA PRO A 91 -3.05 13.79 19.30
C PRO A 91 -3.94 12.74 19.97
N VAL A 92 -3.75 12.55 21.28
CA VAL A 92 -4.59 11.68 22.10
C VAL A 92 -5.68 12.51 22.78
N TYR A 93 -6.90 12.00 22.75
CA TYR A 93 -8.03 12.62 23.42
C TYR A 93 -8.61 11.68 24.48
N ASP A 94 -9.32 12.26 25.46
CA ASP A 94 -9.89 11.55 26.60
C ASP A 94 -11.12 10.67 26.27
N GLY A 95 -11.77 10.89 25.12
CA GLY A 95 -12.95 10.14 24.68
C GLY A 95 -14.23 10.48 25.44
N LEU A 96 -14.27 11.58 26.20
CA LEU A 96 -15.36 11.89 27.12
C LEU A 96 -16.48 12.74 26.52
N SER A 97 -16.27 13.31 25.32
CA SER A 97 -17.30 14.12 24.66
C SER A 97 -18.08 13.32 23.64
N LYS A 98 -19.37 13.65 23.48
CA LYS A 98 -20.20 13.22 22.35
C LYS A 98 -20.11 14.17 21.16
N GLU A 99 -19.55 15.36 21.37
CA GLU A 99 -19.30 16.39 20.35
C GLU A 99 -17.92 16.15 19.68
N ASN A 100 -17.62 16.87 18.60
CA ASN A 100 -16.34 16.79 17.88
C ASN A 100 -15.95 15.36 17.44
N GLY A 101 -16.91 14.58 16.97
CA GLY A 101 -16.69 13.20 16.52
C GLY A 101 -16.35 12.23 17.66
N GLY A 102 -16.75 12.54 18.90
CA GLY A 102 -16.59 11.64 20.04
C GLY A 102 -15.21 11.70 20.71
N LYS A 103 -14.36 12.66 20.34
CA LYS A 103 -12.94 12.70 20.75
C LYS A 103 -12.76 13.18 22.19
N GLY A 104 -13.46 14.24 22.60
CA GLY A 104 -13.27 14.87 23.92
C GLY A 104 -12.10 15.85 23.97
N ASN A 105 -11.46 16.02 25.14
CA ASN A 105 -10.37 16.98 25.31
C ASN A 105 -9.01 16.39 24.94
N PHE A 106 -8.13 17.23 24.40
CA PHE A 106 -6.74 16.85 24.14
C PHE A 106 -6.02 16.61 25.48
N THR A 107 -5.34 15.47 25.60
CA THR A 107 -4.69 15.05 26.86
C THR A 107 -3.27 15.60 27.05
N GLY A 108 -2.76 16.39 26.09
CA GLY A 108 -1.36 16.80 26.05
C GLY A 108 -0.40 15.75 25.47
N GLN A 109 -0.90 14.54 25.17
CA GLN A 109 -0.09 13.42 24.70
C GLN A 109 -0.24 13.17 23.20
N TRP A 110 0.83 12.70 22.56
CA TRP A 110 0.84 12.30 21.16
C TRP A 110 1.13 10.81 21.05
N LYS A 111 0.38 10.11 20.20
CA LYS A 111 0.55 8.68 19.95
C LYS A 111 1.27 8.46 18.63
N GLU A 112 2.44 7.85 18.69
CA GLU A 112 3.19 7.38 17.53
C GLU A 112 2.59 6.07 16.99
N TYR A 113 2.53 5.98 15.66
CA TYR A 113 2.13 4.76 14.96
C TYR A 113 3.38 4.04 14.49
N LYS A 114 3.51 2.78 14.91
CA LYS A 114 4.77 2.02 14.81
C LYS A 114 5.07 1.58 13.39
N ASN A 115 4.03 1.32 12.62
CA ASN A 115 4.16 0.90 11.23
C ASN A 115 4.11 2.16 10.36
N PRO A 116 5.21 2.53 9.70
CA PRO A 116 5.16 3.61 8.75
C PRO A 116 4.24 3.25 7.58
N LYS A 117 3.77 4.27 6.87
CA LYS A 117 2.94 4.11 5.67
C LYS A 117 3.71 4.61 4.46
N THR A 118 3.76 3.84 3.39
CA THR A 118 4.25 4.37 2.11
C THR A 118 3.13 5.15 1.43
N VAL A 119 3.41 6.35 0.93
CA VAL A 119 2.46 7.18 0.19
C VAL A 119 3.08 7.65 -1.12
N TYR A 120 2.24 7.93 -2.12
CA TYR A 120 2.64 8.61 -3.35
C TYR A 120 2.12 10.05 -3.37
N ASP A 121 2.86 10.95 -4.00
CA ASP A 121 2.44 12.32 -4.27
C ASP A 121 1.60 12.36 -5.56
N PRO A 122 0.30 12.74 -5.49
CA PRO A 122 -0.57 12.79 -6.65
C PRO A 122 -0.12 13.78 -7.73
N LYS A 123 0.77 14.72 -7.39
CA LYS A 123 1.37 15.67 -8.35
C LYS A 123 2.47 15.03 -9.19
N VAL A 124 3.03 13.90 -8.75
CA VAL A 124 4.06 13.15 -9.47
C VAL A 124 3.46 11.91 -10.14
N PHE A 125 2.59 11.19 -9.44
CA PHE A 125 1.84 10.05 -9.98
C PHE A 125 0.35 10.31 -9.80
N SER A 126 -0.43 10.40 -10.89
CA SER A 126 -1.88 10.43 -10.73
C SER A 126 -2.39 9.12 -10.12
N ASP A 127 -3.55 9.18 -9.47
CA ASP A 127 -4.23 8.01 -8.91
C ASP A 127 -4.36 6.88 -9.96
N GLU A 128 -4.76 7.22 -11.20
CA GLU A 128 -4.87 6.26 -12.30
C GLU A 128 -3.53 5.62 -12.67
N GLN A 129 -2.45 6.41 -12.70
CA GLN A 129 -1.12 5.95 -13.05
C GLN A 129 -0.58 4.97 -12.00
N ILE A 130 -0.64 5.33 -10.72
CA ILE A 130 -0.12 4.46 -9.65
C ILE A 130 -0.96 3.19 -9.49
N LEU A 131 -2.29 3.27 -9.72
CA LEU A 131 -3.16 2.09 -9.78
C LEU A 131 -2.77 1.16 -10.93
N LYS A 132 -2.49 1.70 -12.12
CA LYS A 132 -2.03 0.91 -13.27
C LYS A 132 -0.70 0.22 -12.98
N LEU A 133 0.28 0.96 -12.45
CA LEU A 133 1.59 0.44 -12.06
C LEU A 133 1.47 -0.68 -11.03
N GLY A 134 0.61 -0.52 -10.02
CA GLY A 134 0.40 -1.55 -9.01
C GLY A 134 -0.30 -2.80 -9.55
N ARG A 135 -1.23 -2.67 -10.50
CA ARG A 135 -1.80 -3.85 -11.19
C ARG A 135 -0.74 -4.61 -11.98
N GLU A 136 0.05 -3.90 -12.78
CA GLU A 136 1.16 -4.48 -13.55
C GLU A 136 2.15 -5.20 -12.63
N ALA A 137 2.49 -4.59 -11.49
CA ALA A 137 3.35 -5.21 -10.49
C ALA A 137 2.74 -6.48 -9.89
N MET A 138 1.44 -6.51 -9.59
CA MET A 138 0.77 -7.72 -9.07
C MET A 138 0.74 -8.86 -10.08
N GLU A 139 0.44 -8.55 -11.34
CA GLU A 139 0.52 -9.50 -12.46
C GLU A 139 1.93 -10.07 -12.60
N GLU A 140 2.93 -9.19 -12.58
CA GLU A 140 4.34 -9.55 -12.70
C GLU A 140 4.80 -10.41 -11.50
N GLY A 141 4.44 -10.05 -10.27
CA GLY A 141 4.71 -10.82 -9.04
C GLY A 141 4.14 -12.23 -9.06
N ILE A 142 2.88 -12.38 -9.45
CA ILE A 142 2.21 -13.68 -9.57
C ILE A 142 2.85 -14.54 -10.66
N SER A 143 3.16 -13.94 -11.82
CA SER A 143 3.78 -14.63 -12.96
C SER A 143 5.14 -15.21 -12.62
N ASN A 144 5.86 -14.56 -11.70
CA ASN A 144 7.19 -14.96 -11.25
C ASN A 144 7.17 -15.73 -9.92
N ASN A 145 6.01 -16.22 -9.47
CA ASN A 145 5.85 -16.97 -8.22
C ASN A 145 6.38 -16.26 -6.95
N ARG A 146 6.39 -14.93 -6.91
CA ARG A 146 6.73 -14.15 -5.71
C ARG A 146 5.53 -14.00 -4.79
N ILE A 147 5.11 -15.14 -4.23
CA ILE A 147 3.99 -15.24 -3.30
C ILE A 147 4.51 -15.70 -1.94
N ILE A 148 4.46 -14.81 -0.95
CA ILE A 148 4.84 -15.08 0.43
C ILE A 148 3.60 -15.61 1.17
N GLN A 149 3.69 -16.84 1.66
CA GLN A 149 2.57 -17.47 2.36
C GLN A 149 2.34 -16.80 3.71
N GLY A 150 1.14 -16.28 3.93
CA GLY A 150 0.73 -15.84 5.26
C GLY A 150 0.53 -17.05 6.18
N GLY A 151 0.77 -16.90 7.48
CA GLY A 151 0.50 -17.99 8.46
C GLY A 151 -0.96 -18.47 8.42
N ASP A 152 -1.25 -19.63 9.01
CA ASP A 152 -2.54 -20.33 8.87
C ASP A 152 -3.77 -19.46 9.20
N ARG A 153 -3.64 -18.57 10.19
CA ARG A 153 -4.72 -17.65 10.61
C ARG A 153 -4.86 -16.39 9.75
N SER A 154 -3.92 -16.13 8.83
CA SER A 154 -4.01 -15.02 7.89
C SER A 154 -4.97 -15.37 6.75
N PRO A 155 -5.93 -14.48 6.41
CA PRO A 155 -6.82 -14.69 5.27
C PRO A 155 -6.12 -14.50 3.92
N SER A 156 -4.93 -13.88 3.91
CA SER A 156 -4.21 -13.51 2.70
C SER A 156 -2.78 -14.03 2.71
N ASN A 157 -2.28 -14.29 1.50
CA ASN A 157 -0.87 -14.30 1.16
C ASN A 157 -0.45 -12.90 0.71
N MET A 158 0.86 -12.68 0.65
CA MET A 158 1.44 -11.45 0.16
C MET A 158 2.09 -11.69 -1.21
N VAL A 159 1.98 -10.72 -2.11
CA VAL A 159 2.59 -10.73 -3.44
C VAL A 159 3.58 -9.59 -3.50
N GLU A 160 4.80 -9.90 -3.93
CA GLU A 160 5.86 -8.92 -4.15
C GLU A 160 6.02 -8.72 -5.66
N GLY A 161 5.67 -7.54 -6.13
CA GLY A 161 5.55 -7.21 -7.55
C GLY A 161 6.44 -6.05 -7.93
N TYR A 162 6.99 -6.07 -9.14
CA TYR A 162 7.89 -5.03 -9.62
C TYR A 162 7.36 -4.37 -10.88
N VAL A 163 7.62 -3.08 -11.01
CA VAL A 163 7.36 -2.33 -12.23
C VAL A 163 8.52 -1.37 -12.53
N ASN A 164 8.77 -1.11 -13.80
CA ASN A 164 9.78 -0.15 -14.22
C ASN A 164 9.18 1.27 -14.29
N VAL A 165 9.79 2.21 -13.60
CA VAL A 165 9.49 3.64 -13.69
C VAL A 165 10.78 4.36 -14.09
N ASN A 166 10.85 4.84 -15.33
CA ASN A 166 11.99 5.60 -15.85
C ASN A 166 13.35 4.88 -15.68
N GLY A 167 13.40 3.57 -15.93
CA GLY A 167 14.61 2.76 -15.80
C GLY A 167 14.93 2.32 -14.37
N LYS A 168 14.12 2.71 -13.38
CA LYS A 168 14.24 2.30 -11.98
C LYS A 168 13.14 1.31 -11.62
N ARG A 169 13.41 0.44 -10.64
CA ARG A 169 12.44 -0.54 -10.14
C ARG A 169 11.62 0.10 -9.02
N LEU A 170 10.30 0.11 -9.17
CA LEU A 170 9.37 0.36 -8.08
C LEU A 170 8.78 -0.97 -7.63
N GLU A 171 8.89 -1.26 -6.34
CA GLU A 171 8.28 -2.43 -5.73
C GLU A 171 6.88 -2.10 -5.19
N PHE A 172 5.97 -3.06 -5.33
CA PHE A 172 4.65 -3.06 -4.72
C PHE A 172 4.45 -4.32 -3.89
N MET A 173 3.84 -4.13 -2.72
CA MET A 173 3.32 -5.21 -1.91
C MET A 173 1.81 -5.27 -2.04
N GLY A 174 1.28 -6.46 -2.33
CA GLY A 174 -0.16 -6.70 -2.39
C GLY A 174 -0.61 -7.87 -1.56
N PHE A 175 -1.88 -7.86 -1.16
CA PHE A 175 -2.49 -8.93 -0.39
C PHE A 175 -3.45 -9.73 -1.26
N ARG A 176 -3.13 -11.01 -1.47
CA ARG A 176 -3.92 -11.97 -2.23
C ARG A 176 -4.71 -12.87 -1.30
N TYR A 177 -6.03 -12.87 -1.37
CA TYR A 177 -6.84 -13.75 -0.52
C TYR A 177 -6.57 -15.23 -0.83
N LYS A 178 -6.45 -16.06 0.23
CA LYS A 178 -6.17 -17.49 0.09
C LYS A 178 -7.33 -18.27 -0.50
N ASN A 179 -8.57 -17.88 -0.19
CA ASN A 179 -9.78 -18.58 -0.60
C ASN A 179 -10.22 -18.26 -2.03
N THR A 180 -10.16 -17.00 -2.45
CA THR A 180 -10.59 -16.57 -3.80
C THR A 180 -9.43 -16.40 -4.76
N GLY A 181 -8.22 -16.15 -4.26
CA GLY A 181 -7.07 -15.80 -5.08
C GLY A 181 -7.07 -14.36 -5.60
N GLU A 182 -8.07 -13.55 -5.23
CA GLU A 182 -8.18 -12.15 -5.64
C GLU A 182 -7.16 -11.28 -4.90
N ILE A 183 -6.63 -10.28 -5.60
CA ILE A 183 -5.89 -9.18 -4.98
C ILE A 183 -6.89 -8.26 -4.27
N SER A 184 -6.72 -8.13 -2.96
CA SER A 184 -7.59 -7.33 -2.10
C SER A 184 -7.19 -5.86 -2.00
N ASN A 185 -5.88 -5.59 -2.07
CA ASN A 185 -5.27 -4.26 -2.13
C ASN A 185 -3.76 -4.42 -2.42
N PHE A 186 -3.10 -3.32 -2.79
CA PHE A 186 -1.65 -3.22 -2.95
C PHE A 186 -1.19 -1.78 -2.69
N PHE A 187 0.10 -1.60 -2.44
CA PHE A 187 0.73 -0.29 -2.23
C PHE A 187 2.22 -0.34 -2.58
N PRO A 188 2.83 0.80 -2.99
CA PRO A 188 4.26 0.85 -3.25
C PRO A 188 5.07 0.72 -1.96
N VAL A 189 6.33 0.26 -2.06
CA VAL A 189 7.29 0.23 -0.95
C VAL A 189 8.62 0.87 -1.38
N LEU A 190 9.59 1.00 -0.45
CA LEU A 190 10.83 1.74 -0.67
C LEU A 190 12.03 0.90 -1.14
N ASP A 191 11.98 -0.43 -1.01
CA ASP A 191 13.08 -1.37 -1.29
C ASP A 191 12.70 -2.38 -2.39
#